data_AF-A0A522BLY2-F1
#
_entry.id   AF-A0A522BLY2-F1
#
_cell.length_a   1.000
_cell.length_b   1.000
_cell.length_c   1.000
_cell.angle_alpha   90.00
_cell.angle_beta   90.00
_cell.angle_gamma   90.00
#
_symmetry.space_group_name_H-M   'P 1'
#
loop_
_entity.id
_entity.type
_entity.pdbx_description
1 polymer ?
#
loop_
_entity_poly.entity_id
_entity_poly.type
_entity_poly.pdbx_seq_one_letter_code
_entity_poly.pdbx_strand_id
1 'polypeptide(L)'
;MLALCALGVLGYGYWKYAIPTHRVRINSELVMLGDLNGDGRWGSEDAVLLDQFSSNFALAPDKTACLIDMNQNGLVDVEDSTIIRALVNSGGDPYAAEESALSRREPFPRPRELYRYVSTDEYRIRPLFALPYAFDRDPSLVWLSGTAPKTGSGSYAGTLDAAIYSEAARFEQGWLKRRPGLLPIEKEYAAGKIAKAKALFEAGEKFELLLTLMELSEDAETLTVRGQPGFSVKLLAFRDHLREILGSRTYAGFKEGKNGWEDVLKAVSGYLASDLGLGYDFNGLPPPRDLANLENYLQRAEWQYYKSTASEDDFRALINYAQHDPRYLRAVSRTSKRHMDPKVENHNLPMVLLFREALRIEGGDKKKAVGLLDEAIRIPFAWVKSIPKESLPASLALDNFLLPGNKEDGADKSRHWNVFGGICVYKSPHESLDLALRRETQDLRNDNYSEEAMREFFRDMIANLNGMYHVMSVNPDLLSTGMR
;
A
#
# COMPACT_ATOMS: atom_id res chain seq x y z
N MET A 1 28.26 14.24 -45.03
CA MET A 1 29.04 13.08 -44.56
C MET A 1 29.69 13.32 -43.20
N LEU A 2 30.51 14.36 -43.01
CA LEU A 2 31.19 14.62 -41.73
C LEU A 2 30.25 14.69 -40.50
N ALA A 3 29.10 15.36 -40.62
CA ALA A 3 28.11 15.42 -39.54
C ALA A 3 27.48 14.05 -39.21
N LEU A 4 27.28 13.20 -40.22
CA LEU A 4 26.77 11.82 -40.04
C LEU A 4 27.83 10.95 -39.37
N CYS A 5 29.11 11.09 -39.74
CA CYS A 5 30.20 10.39 -39.07
C CYS A 5 30.36 10.87 -37.62
N ALA A 6 30.24 12.17 -37.35
CA ALA A 6 30.29 12.72 -36.00
C ALA A 6 29.14 12.21 -35.12
N LEU A 7 27.90 12.20 -35.63
CA LEU A 7 26.74 11.63 -34.93
C LEU A 7 26.89 10.12 -34.72
N GLY A 8 27.45 9.38 -35.69
CA GLY A 8 27.75 7.95 -35.54
C GLY A 8 28.79 7.67 -34.47
N VAL A 9 29.87 8.47 -34.40
CA VAL A 9 30.91 8.36 -33.37
C VAL A 9 30.38 8.74 -32.00
N LEU A 10 29.57 9.79 -31.89
CA LEU A 10 28.92 10.19 -30.64
C LEU A 10 27.89 9.14 -30.18
N GLY A 11 27.09 8.60 -31.09
CA GLY A 11 26.13 7.52 -30.80
C GLY A 11 26.83 6.24 -30.37
N TYR A 12 27.92 5.85 -31.04
CA TYR A 12 28.75 4.71 -30.63
C TYR A 12 29.47 4.95 -29.30
N GLY A 13 29.98 6.17 -29.07
CA GLY A 13 30.59 6.55 -27.80
C GLY A 13 29.58 6.50 -26.65
N TYR A 14 28.38 7.03 -26.84
CA TYR A 14 27.30 6.92 -25.88
C TYR A 14 26.88 5.46 -25.65
N TRP A 15 26.69 4.67 -26.71
CA TRP A 15 26.35 3.25 -26.61
C TRP A 15 27.44 2.41 -25.93
N LYS A 16 28.72 2.72 -26.13
CA LYS A 16 29.84 1.95 -25.60
C LYS A 16 30.23 2.36 -24.18
N TYR A 17 30.08 3.63 -23.81
CA TYR A 17 30.59 4.16 -22.54
C TYR A 17 29.48 4.60 -21.57
N ALA A 18 28.38 5.16 -22.07
CA ALA A 18 27.26 5.58 -21.23
C ALA A 18 26.26 4.43 -20.99
N ILE A 19 25.88 3.64 -22.01
CA ILE A 19 24.92 2.55 -21.80
C ILE A 19 25.42 1.49 -20.80
N PRO A 20 26.70 1.08 -20.76
CA PRO A 20 27.18 0.14 -19.74
C PRO A 20 27.25 0.74 -18.33
N THR A 21 27.41 2.06 -18.19
CA THR A 21 27.33 2.75 -16.89
C THR A 21 25.87 3.00 -16.46
N HIS A 22 24.93 3.02 -17.42
CA HIS A 22 23.48 2.96 -17.19
C HIS A 22 22.93 1.54 -17.10
N ARG A 23 23.76 0.49 -17.30
CA ARG A 23 23.36 -0.87 -16.90
C ARG A 23 23.29 -0.88 -15.39
N VAL A 24 22.18 -1.41 -14.89
CA VAL A 24 21.91 -1.79 -13.50
C VAL A 24 23.23 -2.23 -12.87
N ARG A 25 23.68 -1.54 -11.80
CA ARG A 25 24.76 -2.08 -10.98
C ARG A 25 24.32 -3.49 -10.60
N ILE A 26 25.13 -4.50 -10.89
CA ILE A 26 24.83 -5.88 -10.50
C ILE A 26 25.74 -6.17 -9.33
N ASN A 27 25.36 -5.65 -8.16
CA ASN A 27 25.96 -6.09 -6.92
C ASN A 27 25.19 -7.32 -6.43
N SER A 28 25.93 -8.35 -6.02
CA SER A 28 25.37 -9.59 -5.50
C SER A 28 26.02 -9.91 -4.17
N GLU A 29 25.22 -10.35 -3.20
CA GLU A 29 25.71 -10.96 -1.96
C GLU A 29 25.54 -12.47 -2.04
N LEU A 30 26.51 -13.23 -1.50
CA LEU A 30 26.33 -14.65 -1.26
C LEU A 30 25.60 -14.82 0.08
N VAL A 31 24.42 -15.44 0.06
CA VAL A 31 23.63 -15.75 1.25
C VAL A 31 23.58 -17.25 1.47
N MET A 32 23.48 -17.65 2.73
CA MET A 32 23.24 -19.02 3.18
C MET A 32 21.76 -19.13 3.57
N LEU A 33 20.98 -19.90 2.80
CA LEU A 33 19.55 -20.11 3.08
C LEU A 33 19.40 -20.86 4.41
N GLY A 34 18.41 -20.51 5.21
CA GLY A 34 18.15 -21.11 6.53
C GLY A 34 19.08 -20.66 7.66
N ASP A 35 20.10 -19.83 7.39
CA ASP A 35 20.92 -19.15 8.41
C ASP A 35 20.19 -17.88 8.88
N LEU A 36 19.39 -18.02 9.93
CA LEU A 36 18.46 -16.98 10.38
C LEU A 36 19.11 -16.03 11.40
N ASN A 37 20.17 -16.46 12.09
CA ASN A 37 20.93 -15.63 13.04
C ASN A 37 22.18 -14.97 12.41
N GLY A 38 22.58 -15.38 11.20
CA GLY A 38 23.71 -14.82 10.45
C GLY A 38 25.08 -15.31 10.93
N ASP A 39 25.15 -16.45 11.61
CA ASP A 39 26.40 -17.00 12.16
C ASP A 39 27.17 -17.89 11.16
N GLY A 40 26.60 -18.11 9.97
CA GLY A 40 27.17 -18.94 8.91
C GLY A 40 27.06 -20.44 9.18
N ARG A 41 26.12 -20.88 10.02
CA ARG A 41 25.86 -22.27 10.37
C ARG A 41 24.36 -22.54 10.42
N TRP A 42 23.97 -23.82 10.34
CA TRP A 42 22.62 -24.25 10.67
C TRP A 42 22.63 -24.87 12.06
N GLY A 43 22.11 -24.13 13.04
CA GLY A 43 22.12 -24.49 14.46
C GLY A 43 20.75 -24.50 15.11
N SER A 44 20.71 -24.87 16.39
CA SER A 44 19.47 -24.87 17.17
C SER A 44 18.82 -23.49 17.28
N GLU A 45 19.62 -22.41 17.18
CA GLU A 45 19.11 -21.04 17.19
C GLU A 45 18.27 -20.74 15.94
N ASP A 46 18.63 -21.26 14.75
CA ASP A 46 17.83 -21.10 13.54
C ASP A 46 16.47 -21.79 13.67
N ALA A 47 16.43 -22.98 14.30
CA ALA A 47 15.17 -23.66 14.58
C ALA A 47 14.27 -22.82 15.51
N VAL A 48 14.84 -22.17 16.52
CA VAL A 48 14.11 -21.26 17.42
C VAL A 48 13.60 -20.03 16.66
N LEU A 49 14.43 -19.44 15.78
CA LEU A 49 14.02 -18.29 14.96
C LEU A 49 12.94 -18.66 13.93
N LEU A 50 12.97 -19.87 13.38
CA LEU A 50 11.92 -20.41 12.52
C LEU A 50 10.58 -20.58 13.27
N ASP A 51 10.62 -21.07 14.51
CA ASP A 51 9.44 -21.18 15.37
C ASP A 51 8.88 -19.78 15.72
N GLN A 52 9.76 -18.82 16.02
CA GLN A 52 9.39 -17.43 16.25
C GLN A 52 8.75 -16.81 15.01
N PHE A 53 9.35 -17.01 13.83
CA PHE A 53 8.79 -16.57 12.55
C PHE A 53 7.39 -17.13 12.36
N SER A 54 7.18 -18.43 12.58
CA SER A 54 5.87 -19.07 12.42
C SER A 54 4.79 -18.43 13.31
N SER A 55 5.16 -17.98 14.51
CA SER A 55 4.25 -17.33 15.45
C SER A 55 3.93 -15.86 15.13
N ASN A 56 4.79 -15.17 14.37
CA ASN A 56 4.71 -13.72 14.13
C ASN A 56 5.34 -13.32 12.78
N PHE A 57 4.97 -14.03 11.71
CA PHE A 57 5.62 -13.91 10.41
C PHE A 57 5.42 -12.52 9.79
N ALA A 58 4.31 -11.85 10.08
CA ALA A 58 3.98 -10.55 9.49
C ALA A 58 4.94 -9.43 9.92
N LEU A 59 5.56 -9.55 11.11
CA LEU A 59 6.51 -8.58 11.64
C LEU A 59 7.98 -8.95 11.37
N ALA A 60 8.24 -10.15 10.86
CA ALA A 60 9.60 -10.58 10.55
C ALA A 60 10.16 -9.83 9.32
N PRO A 61 11.45 -9.45 9.30
CA PRO A 61 12.08 -8.83 8.14
C PRO A 61 11.89 -9.64 6.85
N ASP A 62 11.78 -8.96 5.70
CA ASP A 62 11.66 -9.62 4.39
C ASP A 62 12.84 -10.56 4.12
N LYS A 63 14.05 -10.17 4.55
CA LYS A 63 15.24 -11.00 4.46
C LYS A 63 15.05 -12.34 5.16
N THR A 64 14.50 -12.35 6.37
CA THR A 64 14.23 -13.59 7.12
C THR A 64 13.28 -14.51 6.35
N ALA A 65 12.18 -13.98 5.80
CA ALA A 65 11.25 -14.78 5.00
C ALA A 65 11.94 -15.37 3.75
N CYS A 66 12.76 -14.58 3.06
CA CYS A 66 13.51 -15.03 1.89
C CYS A 66 14.58 -16.09 2.21
N LEU A 67 15.18 -16.05 3.41
CA LEU A 67 16.13 -17.07 3.86
C LEU A 67 15.43 -18.38 4.24
N ILE A 68 14.16 -18.32 4.67
CA ILE A 68 13.39 -19.51 5.02
C ILE A 68 12.90 -20.26 3.77
N ASP A 69 12.58 -19.58 2.67
CA ASP A 69 12.16 -20.21 1.40
C ASP A 69 13.33 -21.03 0.77
N MET A 70 13.54 -22.25 1.25
CA MET A 70 14.72 -23.08 0.95
C MET A 70 14.70 -23.58 -0.50
N ASN A 71 13.51 -23.83 -1.05
CA ASN A 71 13.33 -24.29 -2.43
C ASN A 71 13.10 -23.14 -3.43
N GLN A 72 13.00 -21.89 -2.95
CA GLN A 72 12.82 -20.66 -3.73
C GLN A 72 11.56 -20.70 -4.60
N ASN A 73 10.50 -21.33 -4.10
CA ASN A 73 9.23 -21.46 -4.82
C ASN A 73 8.29 -20.27 -4.59
N GLY A 74 8.70 -19.31 -3.75
CA GLY A 74 7.93 -18.12 -3.39
C GLY A 74 6.94 -18.35 -2.25
N LEU A 75 7.03 -19.48 -1.54
CA LEU A 75 6.24 -19.84 -0.37
C LEU A 75 7.19 -20.13 0.80
N VAL A 76 6.74 -19.88 2.02
CA VAL A 76 7.30 -20.46 3.24
C VAL A 76 6.34 -21.53 3.71
N ASP A 77 6.65 -22.79 3.42
CA ASP A 77 5.78 -23.93 3.68
C ASP A 77 6.47 -25.03 4.53
N VAL A 78 5.80 -26.18 4.64
CA VAL A 78 6.26 -27.29 5.47
C VAL A 78 7.58 -27.89 4.93
N GLU A 79 7.80 -27.89 3.62
CA GLU A 79 9.03 -28.40 3.00
C GLU A 79 10.24 -27.59 3.50
N ASP A 80 10.14 -26.27 3.48
CA ASP A 80 11.17 -25.35 3.95
C ASP A 80 11.53 -25.61 5.41
N SER A 81 10.50 -25.70 6.27
CA SER A 81 10.70 -25.97 7.70
C SER A 81 11.34 -27.34 7.95
N THR A 82 11.04 -28.32 7.10
CA THR A 82 11.59 -29.68 7.18
C THR A 82 13.06 -29.69 6.78
N ILE A 83 13.43 -28.96 5.72
CA ILE A 83 14.81 -28.81 5.26
C ILE A 83 15.67 -28.16 6.35
N ILE A 84 15.23 -27.02 6.93
CA ILE A 84 15.96 -26.34 8.01
C ILE A 84 16.16 -27.26 9.21
N ARG A 85 15.09 -27.94 9.66
CA ARG A 85 15.20 -28.87 10.80
C ARG A 85 16.11 -30.06 10.50
N ALA A 86 16.13 -30.56 9.26
CA ALA A 86 17.06 -31.63 8.86
C ALA A 86 18.51 -31.19 8.95
N LEU A 87 18.83 -29.96 8.51
CA LEU A 87 20.18 -29.38 8.61
C LEU A 87 20.61 -29.23 10.08
N VAL A 88 19.73 -28.71 10.94
CA VAL A 88 19.98 -28.58 12.38
C VAL A 88 20.22 -29.95 13.04
N ASN A 89 19.39 -30.94 12.72
CA ASN A 89 19.51 -32.29 13.27
C ASN A 89 20.80 -33.02 12.84
N SER A 90 21.34 -32.69 11.67
CA SER A 90 22.62 -33.19 11.17
C SER A 90 23.83 -32.40 11.70
N GLY A 91 23.65 -31.55 12.71
CA GLY A 91 24.74 -30.75 13.28
C GLY A 91 25.29 -29.69 12.32
N GLY A 92 24.47 -29.23 11.38
CA GLY A 92 24.85 -28.25 10.36
C GLY A 92 25.61 -28.83 9.16
N ASP A 93 25.73 -30.16 9.04
CA ASP A 93 26.32 -30.80 7.86
C ASP A 93 25.25 -31.04 6.77
N PRO A 94 25.31 -30.30 5.64
CA PRO A 94 24.32 -30.42 4.58
C PRO A 94 24.44 -31.74 3.79
N TYR A 95 25.63 -32.36 3.75
CA TYR A 95 25.81 -33.66 3.09
C TYR A 95 25.21 -34.77 3.92
N ALA A 96 25.39 -34.74 5.24
CA ALA A 96 24.75 -35.69 6.15
C ALA A 96 23.21 -35.56 6.14
N ALA A 97 22.68 -34.33 6.08
CA ALA A 97 21.25 -34.08 5.92
C ALA A 97 20.70 -34.64 4.59
N GLU A 98 21.42 -34.43 3.49
CA GLU A 98 21.08 -34.98 2.18
C GLU A 98 21.07 -36.51 2.19
N GLU A 99 22.12 -37.16 2.72
CA GLU A 99 22.19 -38.62 2.83
C GLU A 99 21.04 -39.19 3.68
N SER A 100 20.72 -38.53 4.80
CA SER A 100 19.58 -38.90 5.64
C SER A 100 18.26 -38.81 4.87
N ALA A 101 18.02 -37.72 4.13
CA ALA A 101 16.80 -37.56 3.34
C ALA A 101 16.70 -38.60 2.20
N LEU A 102 17.81 -38.84 1.48
CA LEU A 102 17.89 -39.85 0.43
C LEU A 102 17.61 -41.25 0.95
N SER A 103 18.06 -41.58 2.17
CA SER A 103 17.77 -42.86 2.82
C SER A 103 16.27 -43.08 3.07
N ARG A 104 15.52 -41.98 3.27
CA ARG A 104 14.06 -41.95 3.44
C ARG A 104 13.29 -41.75 2.12
N ARG A 105 13.99 -41.60 0.99
CA ARG A 105 13.42 -41.25 -0.33
C ARG A 105 12.66 -39.92 -0.32
N GLU A 106 13.10 -38.99 0.50
CA GLU A 106 12.57 -37.63 0.56
C GLU A 106 13.39 -36.72 -0.37
N PRO A 107 12.76 -35.74 -1.04
CA PRO A 107 13.51 -34.72 -1.78
C PRO A 107 14.32 -33.85 -0.81
N PHE A 108 15.52 -33.46 -1.22
CA PHE A 108 16.37 -32.53 -0.48
C PHE A 108 17.23 -31.72 -1.46
N PRO A 109 17.40 -30.40 -1.26
CA PRO A 109 18.26 -29.57 -2.10
C PRO A 109 19.71 -30.07 -2.08
N ARG A 110 20.45 -29.92 -3.18
CA ARG A 110 21.88 -30.21 -3.13
C ARG A 110 22.56 -29.21 -2.19
N PRO A 111 23.60 -29.58 -1.43
CA PRO A 111 24.29 -28.67 -0.50
C PRO A 111 24.69 -27.31 -1.10
N ARG A 112 25.11 -27.29 -2.37
CA ARG A 112 25.44 -26.04 -3.10
C ARG A 112 24.24 -25.12 -3.36
N GLU A 113 23.03 -25.67 -3.39
CA GLU A 113 21.78 -24.94 -3.66
C GLU A 113 21.28 -24.19 -2.42
N LEU A 114 21.84 -24.51 -1.25
CA LEU A 114 21.63 -23.79 0.01
C LEU A 114 22.42 -22.47 0.07
N TYR A 115 23.33 -22.23 -0.87
CA TYR A 115 24.09 -20.98 -0.99
C TYR A 115 23.70 -20.26 -2.28
N ARG A 116 23.34 -18.98 -2.19
CA ARG A 116 22.79 -18.22 -3.33
C ARG A 116 23.43 -16.86 -3.48
N TYR A 117 23.75 -16.49 -4.72
CA TYR A 117 24.03 -15.10 -5.06
C TYR A 117 22.72 -14.39 -5.27
N VAL A 118 22.47 -13.35 -4.49
CA VAL A 118 21.24 -12.57 -4.59
C VAL A 118 21.59 -11.11 -4.85
N SER A 119 20.91 -10.51 -5.82
CA SER A 119 21.12 -9.11 -6.19
C SER A 119 20.76 -8.20 -5.02
N THR A 120 21.61 -7.22 -4.70
CA THR A 120 21.31 -6.18 -3.70
C THR A 120 20.53 -5.01 -4.30
N ASP A 121 20.48 -4.93 -5.64
CA ASP A 121 19.91 -3.82 -6.38
C ASP A 121 18.47 -4.11 -6.89
N GLU A 122 18.03 -5.37 -6.85
CA GLU A 122 16.70 -5.81 -7.30
C GLU A 122 15.69 -5.90 -6.15
N TYR A 123 14.42 -5.62 -6.46
CA TYR A 123 13.31 -5.85 -5.54
C TYR A 123 13.13 -7.36 -5.30
N ARG A 124 13.24 -7.78 -4.05
CA ARG A 124 12.97 -9.18 -3.66
C ARG A 124 11.54 -9.29 -3.19
N ILE A 125 10.74 -10.08 -3.91
CA ILE A 125 9.38 -10.38 -3.50
C ILE A 125 9.43 -11.23 -2.24
N ARG A 126 8.75 -10.79 -1.19
CA ARG A 126 8.58 -11.57 0.03
C ARG A 126 7.82 -12.86 -0.27
N PRO A 127 8.35 -14.05 0.07
CA PRO A 127 7.61 -15.30 -0.04
C PRO A 127 6.30 -15.28 0.75
N LEU A 128 5.27 -15.93 0.22
CA LEU A 128 3.97 -16.01 0.88
C LEU A 128 4.02 -17.01 2.03
N PHE A 129 3.36 -16.69 3.14
CA PHE A 129 3.25 -17.60 4.26
C PHE A 129 2.29 -18.75 3.93
N ALA A 130 2.74 -19.99 4.04
CA ALA A 130 1.98 -21.21 3.73
C ALA A 130 2.14 -22.32 4.80
N LEU A 131 2.81 -22.05 5.92
CA LEU A 131 2.86 -22.95 7.06
C LEU A 131 1.47 -23.11 7.72
N PRO A 132 1.18 -24.26 8.37
CA PRO A 132 -0.08 -24.47 9.05
C PRO A 132 -0.40 -23.40 10.10
N TYR A 133 -1.61 -22.85 10.04
CA TYR A 133 -2.05 -21.77 10.91
C TYR A 133 -3.48 -22.04 11.40
N ALA A 134 -3.69 -21.89 12.71
CA ALA A 134 -4.98 -22.10 13.35
C ALA A 134 -5.77 -20.78 13.45
N PHE A 135 -6.92 -20.75 12.78
CA PHE A 135 -7.89 -19.63 12.74
C PHE A 135 -9.01 -19.77 13.79
N ASP A 136 -8.70 -20.34 14.96
CA ASP A 136 -9.66 -20.63 16.03
C ASP A 136 -9.61 -19.63 17.19
N ARG A 137 -8.75 -18.61 17.08
CA ARG A 137 -8.48 -17.65 18.14
C ARG A 137 -9.51 -16.53 18.25
N ASP A 138 -10.24 -16.22 17.17
CA ASP A 138 -11.37 -15.29 17.20
C ASP A 138 -12.62 -15.92 16.55
N PRO A 139 -13.73 -16.09 17.30
CA PRO A 139 -14.99 -16.59 16.75
C PRO A 139 -15.51 -15.83 15.53
N SER A 140 -15.22 -14.52 15.40
CA SER A 140 -15.64 -13.75 14.21
C SER A 140 -14.85 -14.08 12.95
N LEU A 141 -13.71 -14.77 13.09
CA LEU A 141 -12.77 -15.08 12.01
C LEU A 141 -12.65 -16.57 11.71
N VAL A 142 -13.38 -17.44 12.42
CA VAL A 142 -13.36 -18.91 12.21
C VAL A 142 -13.62 -19.30 10.75
N TRP A 143 -14.39 -18.53 10.00
CA TRP A 143 -14.62 -18.79 8.57
C TRP A 143 -13.33 -18.78 7.73
N LEU A 144 -12.26 -18.11 8.19
CA LEU A 144 -10.93 -18.15 7.56
C LEU A 144 -10.31 -19.55 7.59
N SER A 145 -10.74 -20.44 8.49
CA SER A 145 -10.28 -21.84 8.51
C SER A 145 -10.66 -22.62 7.25
N GLY A 146 -11.60 -22.10 6.45
CA GLY A 146 -11.91 -22.64 5.13
C GLY A 146 -10.86 -22.29 4.06
N THR A 147 -9.91 -21.41 4.37
CA THR A 147 -8.73 -21.17 3.52
C THR A 147 -7.67 -22.23 3.83
N ALA A 148 -7.16 -22.91 2.79
CA ALA A 148 -6.17 -23.97 2.95
C ALA A 148 -4.81 -23.51 2.40
N PRO A 149 -3.69 -23.83 3.07
CA PRO A 149 -2.37 -23.63 2.49
C PRO A 149 -2.26 -24.49 1.24
N LYS A 150 -1.92 -23.88 0.10
CA LYS A 150 -1.69 -24.61 -1.15
C LYS A 150 -0.19 -24.72 -1.42
N THR A 151 0.30 -25.95 -1.47
CA THR A 151 1.66 -26.31 -1.87
C THR A 151 1.68 -26.47 -3.39
N GLY A 152 2.17 -25.47 -4.12
CA GLY A 152 2.36 -25.55 -5.58
C GLY A 152 1.80 -24.35 -6.36
N SER A 153 2.71 -23.64 -7.04
CA SER A 153 2.50 -22.32 -7.65
C SER A 153 2.32 -22.33 -9.18
N GLY A 154 1.80 -23.41 -9.76
CA GLY A 154 1.72 -23.54 -11.23
C GLY A 154 0.57 -22.79 -11.91
N SER A 155 -0.48 -22.39 -11.18
CA SER A 155 -1.68 -21.75 -11.77
C SER A 155 -2.03 -20.45 -11.07
N TYR A 156 -2.63 -19.51 -11.81
CA TYR A 156 -3.11 -18.24 -11.25
C TYR A 156 -4.05 -18.45 -10.05
N ALA A 157 -4.95 -19.43 -10.14
CA ALA A 157 -5.87 -19.76 -9.06
C ALA A 157 -5.13 -20.27 -7.81
N GLY A 158 -4.08 -21.08 -7.98
CA GLY A 158 -3.23 -21.54 -6.88
C GLY A 158 -2.49 -20.38 -6.20
N THR A 159 -1.87 -19.48 -6.98
CA THR A 159 -1.19 -18.29 -6.46
C THR A 159 -2.16 -17.34 -5.73
N LEU A 160 -3.40 -17.23 -6.22
CA LEU A 160 -4.43 -16.41 -5.58
C LEU A 160 -4.87 -17.03 -4.24
N ASP A 161 -5.07 -18.34 -4.18
CA ASP A 161 -5.42 -19.05 -2.96
C ASP A 161 -4.31 -18.96 -1.91
N ALA A 162 -3.04 -19.13 -2.30
CA ALA A 162 -1.90 -18.97 -1.40
C ALA A 162 -1.81 -17.53 -0.84
N ALA A 163 -2.07 -16.53 -1.67
CA ALA A 163 -2.08 -15.14 -1.22
C ALA A 163 -3.24 -14.84 -0.27
N ILE A 164 -4.44 -15.39 -0.53
CA ILE A 164 -5.59 -15.28 0.37
C ILE A 164 -5.25 -15.89 1.73
N TYR A 165 -4.67 -17.09 1.74
CA TYR A 165 -4.26 -17.75 2.98
C TYR A 165 -3.22 -16.93 3.76
N SER A 166 -2.17 -16.46 3.07
CA SER A 166 -1.12 -15.64 3.68
C SER A 166 -1.67 -14.33 4.24
N GLU A 167 -2.55 -13.63 3.52
CA GLU A 167 -3.17 -12.38 4.00
C GLU A 167 -4.21 -12.64 5.10
N ALA A 168 -4.94 -13.76 5.08
CA ALA A 168 -5.85 -14.14 6.16
C ALA A 168 -5.11 -14.37 7.48
N ALA A 169 -4.00 -15.12 7.45
CA ALA A 169 -3.16 -15.38 8.62
C ALA A 169 -2.57 -14.06 9.16
N ARG A 170 -2.12 -13.20 8.25
CA ARG A 170 -1.58 -11.87 8.56
C ARG A 170 -2.62 -10.99 9.25
N PHE A 171 -3.83 -10.94 8.68
CA PHE A 171 -4.94 -10.19 9.23
C PHE A 171 -5.31 -10.66 10.64
N GLU A 172 -5.46 -11.98 10.88
CA GLU A 172 -5.83 -12.47 12.21
C GLU A 172 -4.76 -12.13 13.26
N GLN A 173 -3.47 -12.29 12.94
CA GLN A 173 -2.38 -11.88 13.84
C GLN A 173 -2.45 -10.39 14.22
N GLY A 174 -2.61 -9.52 13.23
CA GLY A 174 -2.77 -8.07 13.46
C GLY A 174 -4.03 -7.77 14.27
N TRP A 175 -5.15 -8.40 13.92
CA TRP A 175 -6.45 -8.19 14.54
C TRP A 175 -6.45 -8.57 16.01
N LEU A 176 -5.93 -9.75 16.36
CA LEU A 176 -5.86 -10.21 17.75
C LEU A 176 -5.03 -9.26 18.62
N LYS A 177 -3.91 -8.75 18.07
CA LYS A 177 -3.05 -7.77 18.75
C LYS A 177 -3.79 -6.45 18.98
N ARG A 178 -4.62 -6.02 18.03
CA ARG A 178 -5.23 -4.69 18.01
C ARG A 178 -6.59 -4.62 18.69
N ARG A 179 -7.44 -5.63 18.53
CA ARG A 179 -8.85 -5.68 18.98
C ARG A 179 -9.09 -5.19 20.41
N PRO A 180 -8.26 -5.53 21.42
CA PRO A 180 -8.47 -5.06 22.80
C PRO A 180 -8.44 -3.54 22.94
N GLY A 181 -7.71 -2.83 22.07
CA GLY A 181 -7.50 -1.39 22.12
C GLY A 181 -8.35 -0.55 21.18
N LEU A 182 -9.32 -1.15 20.46
CA LEU A 182 -10.18 -0.44 19.52
C LEU A 182 -11.28 0.37 20.22
N LEU A 183 -11.50 1.59 19.73
CA LEU A 183 -12.66 2.42 20.08
C LEU A 183 -13.96 1.81 19.52
N PRO A 184 -15.13 2.14 20.09
CA PRO A 184 -16.41 1.62 19.59
C PRO A 184 -16.63 1.86 18.08
N ILE A 185 -16.33 3.06 17.59
CA ILE A 185 -16.44 3.42 16.17
C ILE A 185 -15.47 2.62 15.28
N GLU A 186 -14.26 2.31 15.77
CA GLU A 186 -13.29 1.49 15.04
C GLU A 186 -13.74 0.03 14.98
N LYS A 187 -14.37 -0.48 16.05
CA LYS A 187 -14.94 -1.84 16.08
C LYS A 187 -16.08 -1.98 15.09
N GLU A 188 -16.95 -0.98 15.00
CA GLU A 188 -18.06 -0.95 14.04
C GLU A 188 -17.54 -0.92 12.60
N TYR A 189 -16.56 -0.05 12.32
CA TYR A 189 -15.89 0.03 11.02
C TYR A 189 -15.26 -1.32 10.61
N ALA A 190 -14.49 -1.94 11.52
CA ALA A 190 -13.87 -3.23 11.27
C ALA A 190 -14.91 -4.35 11.07
N ALA A 191 -15.99 -4.37 11.86
CA ALA A 191 -17.04 -5.36 11.73
C ALA A 191 -17.70 -5.33 10.34
N GLY A 192 -17.96 -4.14 9.79
CA GLY A 192 -18.49 -3.98 8.44
C GLY A 192 -17.56 -4.58 7.36
N LYS A 193 -16.25 -4.32 7.46
CA LYS A 193 -15.26 -4.89 6.52
C LYS A 193 -15.11 -6.41 6.67
N ILE A 194 -15.11 -6.93 7.91
CA ILE A 194 -15.06 -8.38 8.16
C ILE A 194 -16.30 -9.06 7.57
N ALA A 195 -17.49 -8.48 7.74
CA ALA A 195 -18.71 -9.00 7.16
C ALA A 195 -18.66 -9.01 5.62
N LYS A 196 -18.12 -7.94 4.99
CA LYS A 196 -17.87 -7.89 3.55
C LYS A 196 -16.91 -8.98 3.10
N ALA A 197 -15.78 -9.16 3.79
CA ALA A 197 -14.79 -10.20 3.47
C ALA A 197 -15.42 -11.60 3.55
N LYS A 198 -16.20 -11.86 4.60
CA LYS A 198 -16.92 -13.13 4.77
C LYS A 198 -17.90 -13.38 3.60
N ALA A 199 -18.69 -12.37 3.21
CA ALA A 199 -19.62 -12.50 2.09
C ALA A 199 -18.91 -12.80 0.76
N LEU A 200 -17.75 -12.18 0.51
CA LEU A 200 -16.92 -12.44 -0.68
C LEU A 200 -16.34 -13.86 -0.66
N PHE A 201 -15.93 -14.34 0.51
CA PHE A 201 -15.49 -15.72 0.69
C PHE A 201 -16.61 -16.73 0.38
N GLU A 202 -17.81 -16.52 0.94
CA GLU A 202 -18.97 -17.38 0.71
C GLU A 202 -19.44 -17.37 -0.75
N ALA A 203 -19.27 -16.23 -1.45
CA ALA A 203 -19.57 -16.09 -2.87
C ALA A 203 -18.48 -16.68 -3.79
N GLY A 204 -17.29 -17.02 -3.27
CA GLY A 204 -16.15 -17.48 -4.07
C GLY A 204 -15.45 -16.37 -4.87
N GLU A 205 -15.67 -15.09 -4.51
CA GLU A 205 -15.10 -13.91 -5.18
C GLU A 205 -13.64 -13.67 -4.73
N LYS A 206 -12.74 -14.57 -5.13
CA LYS A 206 -11.37 -14.68 -4.61
C LYS A 206 -10.53 -13.40 -4.75
N PHE A 207 -10.62 -12.72 -5.89
CA PHE A 207 -9.83 -11.51 -6.13
C PHE A 207 -10.27 -10.36 -5.22
N GLU A 208 -11.58 -10.11 -5.14
CA GLU A 208 -12.14 -9.09 -4.24
C GLU A 208 -11.94 -9.45 -2.77
N LEU A 209 -12.02 -10.74 -2.42
CA LEU A 209 -11.69 -11.25 -1.08
C LEU A 209 -10.25 -10.88 -0.72
N LEU A 210 -9.28 -11.17 -1.60
CA LEU A 210 -7.88 -10.84 -1.35
C LEU A 210 -7.68 -9.35 -1.10
N LEU A 211 -8.27 -8.48 -1.94
CA LEU A 211 -8.15 -7.03 -1.76
C LEU A 211 -8.77 -6.56 -0.45
N THR A 212 -9.91 -7.12 -0.07
CA THR A 212 -10.58 -6.80 1.20
C THR A 212 -9.76 -7.27 2.40
N LEU A 213 -9.13 -8.46 2.32
CA LEU A 213 -8.21 -8.96 3.35
C LEU A 213 -6.97 -8.09 3.46
N MET A 214 -6.41 -7.62 2.34
CA MET A 214 -5.28 -6.69 2.36
C MET A 214 -5.63 -5.37 3.06
N GLU A 215 -6.81 -4.79 2.79
CA GLU A 215 -7.28 -3.60 3.53
C GLU A 215 -7.41 -3.87 5.03
N LEU A 216 -7.99 -5.02 5.39
CA LEU A 216 -8.13 -5.44 6.79
C LEU A 216 -6.78 -5.67 7.47
N SER A 217 -5.80 -6.26 6.78
CA SER A 217 -4.42 -6.42 7.26
C SER A 217 -3.77 -5.06 7.48
N GLU A 218 -3.88 -4.13 6.52
CA GLU A 218 -3.34 -2.77 6.69
C GLU A 218 -4.00 -2.05 7.86
N ASP A 219 -5.33 -2.18 8.01
CA ASP A 219 -6.06 -1.61 9.13
C ASP A 219 -5.61 -2.20 10.48
N ALA A 220 -5.45 -3.52 10.56
CA ALA A 220 -5.14 -4.23 11.78
C ALA A 220 -3.68 -4.06 12.23
N GLU A 221 -2.75 -3.95 11.29
CA GLU A 221 -1.33 -3.83 11.59
C GLU A 221 -0.89 -2.38 11.79
N THR A 222 -1.34 -1.46 10.95
CA THR A 222 -0.68 -0.15 10.81
C THR A 222 -1.45 1.01 11.38
N LEU A 223 -2.77 0.91 11.45
CA LEU A 223 -3.57 1.95 12.06
C LEU A 223 -3.44 1.80 13.55
N THR A 224 -2.70 2.73 14.17
CA THR A 224 -3.03 3.38 15.45
C THR A 224 -1.81 3.93 16.17
N VAL A 225 -1.67 5.26 16.13
CA VAL A 225 -0.94 5.99 17.16
C VAL A 225 -1.90 6.21 18.31
N ARG A 226 -1.59 5.69 19.50
CA ARG A 226 -2.32 6.12 20.72
C ARG A 226 -2.03 7.60 20.93
N GLY A 227 -3.07 8.41 21.15
CA GLY A 227 -2.95 9.86 21.31
C GLY A 227 -3.34 10.69 20.08
N GLN A 228 -3.93 10.08 19.04
CA GLN A 228 -4.52 10.85 17.95
C GLN A 228 -5.71 11.68 18.45
N PRO A 229 -5.90 12.91 17.93
CA PRO A 229 -7.10 13.67 18.20
C PRO A 229 -8.32 12.84 17.81
N GLY A 230 -9.31 12.71 18.70
CA GLY A 230 -10.55 11.96 18.41
C GLY A 230 -11.27 12.42 17.13
N PHE A 231 -10.92 13.61 16.63
CA PHE A 231 -11.34 14.14 15.35
C PHE A 231 -10.93 13.26 14.14
N SER A 232 -9.73 12.68 14.13
CA SER A 232 -9.23 11.92 12.96
C SER A 232 -10.13 10.73 12.62
N VAL A 233 -10.59 9.98 13.63
CA VAL A 233 -11.47 8.83 13.41
C VAL A 233 -12.88 9.26 12.96
N LYS A 234 -13.35 10.42 13.42
CA LYS A 234 -14.64 10.98 12.98
C LYS A 234 -14.65 11.38 11.50
N LEU A 235 -13.48 11.59 10.87
CA LEU A 235 -13.38 11.81 9.43
C LEU A 235 -13.91 10.60 8.63
N LEU A 236 -13.81 9.38 9.17
CA LEU A 236 -14.36 8.18 8.53
C LEU A 236 -15.90 8.21 8.51
N ALA A 237 -16.52 8.60 9.61
CA ALA A 237 -17.98 8.74 9.69
C ALA A 237 -18.47 9.78 8.69
N PHE A 238 -17.84 10.96 8.66
CA PHE A 238 -18.19 12.00 7.71
C PHE A 238 -18.01 11.54 6.25
N ARG A 239 -16.90 10.85 5.94
CA ARG A 239 -16.67 10.25 4.61
C ARG A 239 -17.80 9.29 4.22
N ASP A 240 -18.23 8.44 5.12
CA ASP A 240 -19.26 7.45 4.82
C ASP A 240 -20.64 8.11 4.63
N HIS A 241 -20.96 9.16 5.40
CA HIS A 241 -22.14 9.99 5.14
C HIS A 241 -22.07 10.73 3.78
N LEU A 242 -20.90 11.17 3.32
CA LEU A 242 -20.76 11.71 1.96
C LEU A 242 -21.12 10.67 0.88
N ARG A 243 -20.72 9.41 1.08
CA ARG A 243 -21.10 8.30 0.18
C ARG A 243 -22.59 8.01 0.22
N GLU A 244 -23.22 8.14 1.39
CA GLU A 244 -24.68 8.00 1.54
C GLU A 244 -25.43 9.11 0.82
N ILE A 245 -24.95 10.36 0.88
CA ILE A 245 -25.55 11.48 0.14
C ILE A 245 -25.54 11.18 -1.37
N LEU A 246 -24.43 10.71 -1.93
CA LEU A 246 -24.35 10.31 -3.33
C LEU A 246 -25.39 9.24 -3.73
N GLY A 247 -25.75 8.35 -2.79
CA GLY A 247 -26.79 7.34 -2.97
C GLY A 247 -28.21 7.78 -2.59
N SER A 248 -28.39 9.03 -2.16
CA SER A 248 -29.64 9.51 -1.58
C SER A 248 -30.67 9.98 -2.63
N ARG A 249 -31.93 10.04 -2.20
CA ARG A 249 -33.00 10.66 -3.00
C ARG A 249 -32.76 12.15 -3.25
N THR A 250 -32.10 12.84 -2.33
CA THR A 250 -31.76 14.27 -2.47
C THR A 250 -30.82 14.48 -3.65
N TYR A 251 -29.76 13.68 -3.75
CA TYR A 251 -28.81 13.75 -4.87
C TYR A 251 -29.44 13.28 -6.19
N ALA A 252 -30.26 12.24 -6.17
CA ALA A 252 -31.02 11.80 -7.35
C ALA A 252 -31.95 12.93 -7.88
N GLY A 253 -32.65 13.63 -6.98
CA GLY A 253 -33.47 14.78 -7.35
C GLY A 253 -32.66 15.94 -7.94
N PHE A 254 -31.46 16.21 -7.41
CA PHE A 254 -30.55 17.21 -7.97
C PHE A 254 -30.08 16.82 -9.38
N LYS A 255 -29.69 15.55 -9.59
CA LYS A 255 -29.31 15.03 -10.91
C LYS A 255 -30.43 15.14 -11.96
N GLU A 256 -31.68 15.01 -11.51
CA GLU A 256 -32.88 15.16 -12.34
C GLU A 256 -33.33 16.63 -12.50
N GLY A 257 -32.63 17.59 -11.89
CA GLY A 257 -32.98 19.02 -11.91
C GLY A 257 -34.21 19.37 -11.05
N LYS A 258 -34.66 18.46 -10.18
CA LYS A 258 -35.82 18.65 -9.28
C LYS A 258 -35.45 19.38 -7.99
N ASN A 259 -34.21 19.21 -7.52
CA ASN A 259 -33.68 19.87 -6.32
C ASN A 259 -32.56 20.85 -6.71
N GLY A 260 -32.35 21.89 -5.89
CA GLY A 260 -31.21 22.78 -6.02
C GLY A 260 -29.91 22.14 -5.50
N TRP A 261 -28.77 22.71 -5.86
CA TRP A 261 -27.47 22.31 -5.29
C TRP A 261 -27.41 22.64 -3.79
N GLU A 262 -28.15 23.66 -3.35
CA GLU A 262 -28.28 24.09 -1.96
C GLU A 262 -28.80 22.98 -1.06
N ASP A 263 -29.75 22.17 -1.55
CA ASP A 263 -30.32 21.04 -0.79
C ASP A 263 -29.26 19.96 -0.52
N VAL A 264 -28.39 19.71 -1.51
CA VAL A 264 -27.28 18.76 -1.41
C VAL A 264 -26.24 19.27 -0.42
N LEU A 265 -25.80 20.53 -0.54
CA LEU A 265 -24.80 21.11 0.37
C LEU A 265 -25.32 21.32 1.79
N LYS A 266 -26.63 21.52 1.96
CA LYS A 266 -27.27 21.54 3.28
C LYS A 266 -27.19 20.18 3.97
N ALA A 267 -27.35 19.07 3.22
CA ALA A 267 -27.15 17.73 3.77
C ALA A 267 -25.68 17.52 4.20
N VAL A 268 -24.72 17.97 3.38
CA VAL A 268 -23.29 17.94 3.73
C VAL A 268 -23.00 18.72 5.01
N SER A 269 -23.51 19.95 5.12
CA SER A 269 -23.34 20.80 6.30
C SER A 269 -23.97 20.18 7.56
N GLY A 270 -25.11 19.52 7.41
CA GLY A 270 -25.74 18.76 8.49
C GLY A 270 -24.82 17.67 9.08
N TYR A 271 -24.15 16.89 8.23
CA TYR A 271 -23.21 15.87 8.69
C TYR A 271 -21.90 16.43 9.24
N LEU A 272 -21.39 17.54 8.68
CA LEU A 272 -20.26 18.26 9.27
C LEU A 272 -20.56 18.69 10.72
N ALA A 273 -21.78 19.16 10.97
CA ALA A 273 -22.22 19.55 12.30
C ALA A 273 -22.40 18.34 13.24
N SER A 274 -23.04 17.25 12.78
CA SER A 274 -23.28 16.08 13.63
C SER A 274 -22.02 15.30 13.96
N ASP A 275 -21.14 15.08 12.98
CA ASP A 275 -20.01 14.16 13.13
C ASP A 275 -18.81 14.87 13.73
N LEU A 276 -18.55 16.08 13.24
CA LEU A 276 -17.34 16.85 13.51
C LEU A 276 -17.59 18.08 14.39
N GLY A 277 -18.85 18.49 14.60
CA GLY A 277 -19.18 19.69 15.35
C GLY A 277 -18.83 20.98 14.61
N LEU A 278 -18.72 20.93 13.27
CA LEU A 278 -18.30 22.05 12.45
C LEU A 278 -19.48 22.66 11.68
N GLY A 279 -19.71 23.96 11.86
CA GLY A 279 -20.73 24.71 11.13
C GLY A 279 -20.14 25.39 9.91
N TYR A 280 -20.65 25.06 8.72
CA TYR A 280 -20.22 25.66 7.46
C TYR A 280 -21.39 26.17 6.63
N ASP A 281 -21.25 27.41 6.15
CA ASP A 281 -22.08 27.97 5.09
C ASP A 281 -21.32 27.90 3.76
N PHE A 282 -21.69 26.95 2.91
CA PHE A 282 -21.06 26.74 1.61
C PHE A 282 -21.30 27.91 0.64
N ASN A 283 -22.38 28.67 0.81
CA ASN A 283 -22.70 29.82 -0.05
C ASN A 283 -21.68 30.94 0.18
N GLY A 284 -21.38 31.25 1.45
CA GLY A 284 -20.46 32.29 1.86
C GLY A 284 -19.00 31.83 2.03
N LEU A 285 -18.69 30.57 1.75
CA LEU A 285 -17.37 30.01 2.02
C LEU A 285 -16.28 30.77 1.23
N PRO A 286 -15.28 31.37 1.89
CA PRO A 286 -14.22 32.12 1.22
C PRO A 286 -13.21 31.15 0.56
N PRO A 287 -12.43 31.63 -0.42
CA PRO A 287 -11.40 30.81 -1.07
C PRO A 287 -10.35 30.31 -0.06
N PRO A 288 -9.64 29.21 -0.39
CA PRO A 288 -8.72 28.53 0.53
C PRO A 288 -7.42 29.30 0.82
N ARG A 289 -7.09 30.34 0.04
CA ARG A 289 -5.84 31.09 0.21
C ARG A 289 -6.10 32.54 0.58
N ASP A 290 -5.48 32.95 1.68
CA ASP A 290 -5.11 34.34 1.90
C ASP A 290 -3.61 34.50 1.57
N LEU A 291 -3.33 35.09 0.41
CA LEU A 291 -1.96 35.37 -0.05
C LEU A 291 -1.30 36.51 0.72
N ALA A 292 -2.02 37.20 1.60
CA ALA A 292 -1.47 38.24 2.46
C ALA A 292 -0.81 37.68 3.74
N ASN A 293 -1.03 36.41 4.08
CA ASN A 293 -0.48 35.81 5.31
C ASN A 293 0.87 35.10 5.05
N LEU A 294 1.95 35.66 5.59
CA LEU A 294 3.33 35.15 5.51
C LEU A 294 3.46 33.70 6.05
N GLU A 295 2.63 33.30 7.00
CA GLU A 295 2.66 31.97 7.62
C GLU A 295 2.38 30.85 6.61
N ASN A 296 1.53 31.12 5.61
CA ASN A 296 1.25 30.20 4.50
C ASN A 296 2.50 29.95 3.62
N TYR A 297 3.41 30.91 3.54
CA TYR A 297 4.66 30.79 2.78
C TYR A 297 5.74 30.03 3.56
N LEU A 298 5.82 30.22 4.88
CA LEU A 298 6.74 29.48 5.75
C LEU A 298 6.39 27.99 5.79
N GLN A 299 5.10 27.66 5.92
CA GLN A 299 4.62 26.27 5.90
C GLN A 299 4.84 25.60 4.54
N ARG A 300 4.69 26.36 3.44
CA ARG A 300 5.03 25.87 2.09
C ARG A 300 6.53 25.62 1.95
N ALA A 301 7.38 26.48 2.50
CA ALA A 301 8.83 26.32 2.47
C ALA A 301 9.27 25.06 3.24
N GLU A 302 8.65 24.79 4.39
CA GLU A 302 8.90 23.55 5.15
C GLU A 302 8.55 22.30 4.34
N TRP A 303 7.40 22.27 3.65
CA TRP A 303 7.08 21.16 2.76
C TRP A 303 8.10 21.03 1.61
N GLN A 304 8.46 22.14 0.96
CA GLN A 304 9.48 22.10 -0.10
C GLN A 304 10.83 21.54 0.39
N TYR A 305 11.19 21.80 1.64
CA TYR A 305 12.38 21.21 2.26
C TYR A 305 12.30 19.68 2.28
N TYR A 306 11.24 19.08 2.82
CA TYR A 306 11.10 17.61 2.89
C TYR A 306 10.98 16.93 1.52
N LYS A 307 10.49 17.63 0.51
CA LYS A 307 10.53 17.14 -0.88
C LYS A 307 11.96 17.06 -1.41
N SER A 308 12.79 18.03 -1.03
CA SER A 308 14.19 18.09 -1.45
C SER A 308 15.12 17.15 -0.70
N THR A 309 14.64 16.48 0.36
CA THR A 309 15.43 15.47 1.09
C THR A 309 15.37 14.07 0.49
N ALA A 310 14.43 13.80 -0.42
CA ALA A 310 14.32 12.52 -1.11
C ALA A 310 15.55 12.30 -2.01
N SER A 311 16.23 11.18 -1.83
CA SER A 311 17.40 10.78 -2.63
C SER A 311 17.00 9.96 -3.85
N GLU A 312 17.95 9.77 -4.78
CA GLU A 312 17.75 8.87 -5.93
C GLU A 312 17.43 7.43 -5.48
N ASP A 313 18.07 6.96 -4.41
CA ASP A 313 17.86 5.61 -3.89
C ASP A 313 16.46 5.44 -3.29
N ASP A 314 15.90 6.48 -2.66
CA ASP A 314 14.53 6.48 -2.15
C ASP A 314 13.50 6.35 -3.28
N PHE A 315 13.70 7.12 -4.35
CA PHE A 315 12.86 7.00 -5.56
C PHE A 315 12.99 5.62 -6.19
N ARG A 316 14.21 5.08 -6.31
CA ARG A 316 14.44 3.74 -6.87
C ARG A 316 13.77 2.67 -6.03
N ALA A 317 13.87 2.74 -4.70
CA ALA A 317 13.22 1.80 -3.80
C ALA A 317 11.69 1.83 -3.97
N LEU A 318 11.08 3.02 -4.02
CA LEU A 318 9.64 3.17 -4.21
C LEU A 318 9.17 2.70 -5.61
N ILE A 319 9.93 3.01 -6.67
CA ILE A 319 9.66 2.53 -8.04
C ILE A 319 9.73 1.01 -8.08
N ASN A 320 10.78 0.44 -7.50
CA ASN A 320 11.00 -1.00 -7.43
C ASN A 320 9.83 -1.69 -6.71
N TYR A 321 9.37 -1.15 -5.59
CA TYR A 321 8.16 -1.62 -4.91
C TYR A 321 6.94 -1.56 -5.85
N ALA A 322 6.66 -0.40 -6.44
CA ALA A 322 5.47 -0.20 -7.25
C ALA A 322 5.44 -1.05 -8.54
N GLN A 323 6.60 -1.49 -9.02
CA GLN A 323 6.72 -2.31 -10.24
C GLN A 323 6.71 -3.81 -9.98
N HIS A 324 7.05 -4.25 -8.76
CA HIS A 324 7.32 -5.66 -8.49
C HIS A 324 6.51 -6.24 -7.33
N ASP A 325 6.02 -5.43 -6.40
CA ASP A 325 5.23 -5.92 -5.26
C ASP A 325 3.85 -6.44 -5.72
N PRO A 326 3.54 -7.74 -5.53
CA PRO A 326 2.28 -8.30 -6.00
C PRO A 326 1.04 -7.74 -5.31
N ARG A 327 1.15 -7.28 -4.06
CA ARG A 327 0.04 -6.67 -3.31
C ARG A 327 -0.30 -5.34 -3.98
N TYR A 328 0.69 -4.49 -4.19
CA TYR A 328 0.49 -3.21 -4.86
C TYR A 328 -0.06 -3.37 -6.28
N LEU A 329 0.54 -4.24 -7.10
CA LEU A 329 0.10 -4.47 -8.48
C LEU A 329 -1.36 -4.97 -8.58
N ARG A 330 -1.80 -5.81 -7.64
CA ARG A 330 -3.20 -6.28 -7.56
C ARG A 330 -4.15 -5.17 -7.11
N ALA A 331 -3.76 -4.38 -6.12
CA ALA A 331 -4.56 -3.25 -5.67
C ALA A 331 -4.78 -2.24 -6.81
N VAL A 332 -3.73 -1.97 -7.59
CA VAL A 332 -3.79 -1.04 -8.71
C VAL A 332 -4.59 -1.59 -9.90
N SER A 333 -4.54 -2.91 -10.16
CA SER A 333 -5.30 -3.50 -11.27
C SER A 333 -6.82 -3.40 -11.09
N ARG A 334 -7.30 -3.19 -9.85
CA ARG A 334 -8.72 -2.98 -9.52
C ARG A 334 -9.24 -1.57 -9.85
N THR A 335 -8.35 -0.62 -10.11
CA THR A 335 -8.72 0.78 -10.34
C THR A 335 -9.60 0.94 -11.58
N SER A 336 -10.68 1.71 -11.45
CA SER A 336 -11.69 1.88 -12.49
C SER A 336 -11.53 3.23 -13.20
N LYS A 337 -12.11 3.36 -14.40
CA LYS A 337 -12.17 4.65 -15.12
C LYS A 337 -12.89 5.74 -14.30
N ARG A 338 -12.59 7.01 -14.61
CA ARG A 338 -13.20 8.20 -13.99
C ARG A 338 -14.74 8.08 -13.97
N HIS A 339 -15.35 8.47 -12.85
CA HIS A 339 -16.80 8.38 -12.56
C HIS A 339 -17.46 6.99 -12.49
N MET A 340 -16.75 5.90 -12.76
CA MET A 340 -17.29 4.52 -12.61
C MET A 340 -17.24 4.02 -11.16
N ASP A 341 -16.44 4.66 -10.30
CA ASP A 341 -16.37 4.41 -8.86
C ASP A 341 -16.66 5.71 -8.09
N PRO A 342 -17.94 6.09 -7.96
CA PRO A 342 -18.31 7.34 -7.30
C PRO A 342 -17.92 7.39 -5.81
N LYS A 343 -17.67 6.24 -5.18
CA LYS A 343 -17.32 6.15 -3.75
C LYS A 343 -15.82 6.14 -3.46
N VAL A 344 -14.99 6.16 -4.51
CA VAL A 344 -13.53 6.14 -4.44
C VAL A 344 -13.03 4.96 -3.59
N GLU A 345 -13.70 3.81 -3.68
CA GLU A 345 -13.31 2.60 -2.96
C GLU A 345 -12.04 1.99 -3.57
N ASN A 346 -11.92 2.00 -4.89
CA ASN A 346 -10.85 1.28 -5.61
C ASN A 346 -9.48 1.99 -5.57
N HIS A 347 -9.42 3.25 -5.10
CA HIS A 347 -8.21 4.06 -5.13
C HIS A 347 -7.51 4.17 -3.78
N ASN A 348 -8.16 3.72 -2.69
CA ASN A 348 -7.62 3.90 -1.35
C ASN A 348 -6.50 2.91 -1.03
N LEU A 349 -6.70 1.62 -1.26
CA LEU A 349 -5.72 0.57 -0.93
C LEU A 349 -4.34 0.78 -1.59
N PRO A 350 -4.23 1.11 -2.89
CA PRO A 350 -2.93 1.43 -3.50
C PRO A 350 -2.20 2.58 -2.80
N MET A 351 -2.92 3.63 -2.39
CA MET A 351 -2.32 4.79 -1.71
C MET A 351 -1.86 4.44 -0.29
N VAL A 352 -2.63 3.64 0.44
CA VAL A 352 -2.24 3.12 1.76
C VAL A 352 -0.94 2.33 1.65
N LEU A 353 -0.83 1.45 0.65
CA LEU A 353 0.35 0.63 0.39
C LEU A 353 1.58 1.47 0.01
N LEU A 354 1.44 2.44 -0.89
CA LEU A 354 2.54 3.36 -1.25
C LEU A 354 3.00 4.20 -0.06
N PHE A 355 2.07 4.73 0.73
CA PHE A 355 2.43 5.54 1.89
C PHE A 355 3.14 4.72 2.97
N ARG A 356 2.72 3.47 3.19
CA ARG A 356 3.43 2.55 4.07
C ARG A 356 4.85 2.30 3.59
N GLU A 357 5.04 2.07 2.29
CA GLU A 357 6.37 1.85 1.74
C GLU A 357 7.25 3.11 1.82
N ALA A 358 6.69 4.28 1.52
CA ALA A 358 7.39 5.56 1.67
C ALA A 358 7.81 5.80 3.13
N LEU A 359 6.97 5.48 4.10
CA LEU A 359 7.34 5.55 5.52
C LEU A 359 8.48 4.59 5.87
N ARG A 360 8.49 3.38 5.30
CA ARG A 360 9.57 2.41 5.52
C ARG A 360 10.90 2.94 4.98
N ILE A 361 10.88 3.50 3.77
CA ILE A 361 12.05 4.11 3.12
C ILE A 361 12.59 5.26 3.96
N GLU A 362 11.71 6.13 4.44
CA GLU A 362 12.07 7.35 5.19
C GLU A 362 12.22 7.14 6.70
N GLY A 363 12.34 5.88 7.15
CA GLY A 363 12.60 5.55 8.56
C GLY A 363 11.48 5.98 9.53
N GLY A 364 10.24 5.98 9.07
CA GLY A 364 9.06 6.38 9.86
C GLY A 364 8.76 7.88 9.85
N ASP A 365 9.56 8.71 9.19
CA ASP A 365 9.28 10.15 9.11
C ASP A 365 8.11 10.43 8.14
N LYS A 366 6.94 10.75 8.70
CA LYS A 366 5.72 11.07 7.93
C LYS A 366 5.89 12.27 7.01
N LYS A 367 6.65 13.31 7.41
CA LYS A 367 6.83 14.51 6.58
C LYS A 367 7.66 14.18 5.35
N LYS A 368 8.74 13.42 5.53
CA LYS A 368 9.57 12.91 4.43
C LYS A 368 8.80 11.95 3.54
N ALA A 369 8.07 10.99 4.11
CA ALA A 369 7.28 10.03 3.32
C ALA A 369 6.24 10.71 2.42
N VAL A 370 5.52 11.70 2.95
CA VAL A 370 4.61 12.55 2.15
C VAL A 370 5.39 13.33 1.07
N GLY A 371 6.57 13.87 1.41
CA GLY A 371 7.44 14.57 0.47
C GLY A 371 7.90 13.69 -0.70
N LEU A 372 8.35 12.47 -0.39
CA LEU A 372 8.76 11.44 -1.35
C LEU A 372 7.59 11.08 -2.28
N LEU A 373 6.41 10.78 -1.72
CA LEU A 373 5.23 10.46 -2.54
C LEU A 373 4.82 11.61 -3.44
N ASP A 374 4.80 12.85 -2.94
CA ASP A 374 4.37 13.99 -3.74
C ASP A 374 5.30 14.22 -4.94
N GLU A 375 6.62 14.14 -4.76
CA GLU A 375 7.56 14.24 -5.88
C GLU A 375 7.55 12.98 -6.78
N ALA A 376 7.39 11.78 -6.21
CA ALA A 376 7.34 10.52 -6.95
C ALA A 376 6.10 10.42 -7.84
N ILE A 377 5.02 11.13 -7.47
CA ILE A 377 3.81 11.23 -8.29
C ILE A 377 3.95 12.36 -9.30
N ARG A 378 4.51 13.51 -8.90
CA ARG A 378 4.59 14.70 -9.75
C ARG A 378 5.56 14.55 -10.92
N ILE A 379 6.76 14.00 -10.68
CA ILE A 379 7.83 13.93 -11.69
C ILE A 379 7.46 12.96 -12.83
N PRO A 380 7.06 11.70 -12.57
CA PRO A 380 6.68 10.78 -13.63
C PRO A 380 5.40 11.21 -14.34
N PHE A 381 4.44 11.84 -13.65
CA PHE A 381 3.21 12.28 -14.30
C PHE A 381 3.45 13.39 -15.32
N ALA A 382 4.29 14.38 -15.01
CA ALA A 382 4.66 15.42 -15.97
C ALA A 382 5.38 14.83 -17.19
N TRP A 383 6.23 13.83 -16.97
CA TRP A 383 6.93 13.12 -18.04
C TRP A 383 6.00 12.23 -18.88
N VAL A 384 5.14 11.41 -18.27
CA VAL A 384 4.17 10.55 -18.96
C VAL A 384 3.18 11.38 -19.78
N LYS A 385 2.67 12.50 -19.23
CA LYS A 385 1.80 13.42 -19.99
C LYS A 385 2.49 14.11 -21.17
N SER A 386 3.83 14.17 -21.18
CA SER A 386 4.59 14.70 -22.31
C SER A 386 4.75 13.70 -23.46
N ILE A 387 4.44 12.42 -23.24
CA ILE A 387 4.52 11.37 -24.24
C ILE A 387 3.14 11.21 -24.91
N PRO A 388 3.05 11.25 -26.25
CA PRO A 388 1.79 10.97 -26.96
C PRO A 388 1.23 9.59 -26.59
N LYS A 389 -0.08 9.49 -26.41
CA LYS A 389 -0.74 8.26 -25.94
C LYS A 389 -0.46 7.06 -26.87
N GLU A 390 -0.33 7.32 -28.16
CA GLU A 390 -0.04 6.33 -29.20
C GLU A 390 1.40 5.81 -29.12
N SER A 391 2.29 6.54 -28.44
CA SER A 391 3.70 6.17 -28.23
C SER A 391 3.94 5.44 -26.91
N LEU A 392 2.94 5.39 -26.02
CA LEU A 392 3.01 4.64 -24.78
C LEU A 392 2.78 3.14 -25.05
N PRO A 393 3.63 2.24 -24.55
CA PRO A 393 3.38 0.80 -24.61
C PRO A 393 2.02 0.46 -23.97
N ALA A 394 1.23 -0.41 -24.61
CA ALA A 394 -0.09 -0.85 -24.12
C ALA A 394 -0.05 -1.71 -22.83
N SER A 395 1.07 -1.71 -22.10
CA SER A 395 1.24 -2.52 -20.89
C SER A 395 0.58 -1.87 -19.68
N LEU A 396 -0.15 -2.69 -18.92
CA LEU A 396 -0.85 -2.30 -17.68
C LEU A 396 0.08 -1.63 -16.64
N ALA A 397 1.38 -1.92 -16.68
CA ALA A 397 2.40 -1.36 -15.79
C ALA A 397 2.73 0.11 -16.10
N LEU A 398 2.62 0.52 -17.37
CA LEU A 398 2.88 1.89 -17.80
C LEU A 398 1.62 2.76 -17.66
N ASP A 399 0.44 2.14 -17.81
CA ASP A 399 -0.86 2.68 -17.40
C ASP A 399 -0.99 2.89 -15.87
N ASN A 400 0.00 2.45 -15.09
CA ASN A 400 -0.05 2.50 -13.63
C ASN A 400 1.31 2.87 -13.01
N PHE A 401 2.19 3.52 -13.78
CA PHE A 401 3.54 3.88 -13.35
C PHE A 401 3.46 4.70 -12.05
N LEU A 402 3.82 4.05 -10.93
CA LEU A 402 3.69 4.52 -9.54
C LEU A 402 2.29 4.95 -9.06
N LEU A 403 1.26 4.88 -9.91
CA LEU A 403 -0.04 5.49 -9.61
C LEU A 403 -1.20 4.54 -9.89
N PRO A 404 -2.19 4.46 -8.99
CA PRO A 404 -3.48 3.88 -9.32
C PRO A 404 -4.17 4.69 -10.43
N GLY A 405 -4.15 4.19 -11.67
CA GLY A 405 -5.03 4.64 -12.74
C GLY A 405 -4.56 5.78 -13.65
N ASN A 406 -3.51 5.58 -14.47
CA ASN A 406 -3.27 6.47 -15.65
C ASN A 406 -4.40 6.40 -16.70
N LYS A 407 -5.47 5.63 -16.47
CA LYS A 407 -6.64 5.57 -17.34
C LYS A 407 -7.54 6.81 -17.32
N GLU A 408 -7.17 7.91 -16.64
CA GLU A 408 -7.48 9.32 -16.99
C GLU A 408 -7.47 10.29 -15.79
N ASP A 409 -7.33 9.83 -14.53
CA ASP A 409 -7.51 10.69 -13.33
C ASP A 409 -6.63 10.32 -12.10
N GLY A 410 -5.79 9.29 -12.21
CA GLY A 410 -5.08 8.69 -11.06
C GLY A 410 -4.13 9.62 -10.31
N ALA A 411 -3.54 10.62 -10.99
CA ALA A 411 -2.66 11.59 -10.35
C ALA A 411 -3.41 12.65 -9.54
N ASP A 412 -4.66 12.97 -9.89
CA ASP A 412 -5.39 14.02 -9.18
C ASP A 412 -5.93 13.48 -7.86
N LYS A 413 -6.52 12.28 -7.85
CA LYS A 413 -7.05 11.69 -6.59
C LYS A 413 -5.94 11.23 -5.63
N SER A 414 -4.83 10.70 -6.16
CA SER A 414 -3.64 10.45 -5.34
C SER A 414 -3.03 11.74 -4.80
N ARG A 415 -3.10 12.84 -5.55
CA ARG A 415 -2.75 14.18 -5.07
C ARG A 415 -3.72 14.65 -3.98
N HIS A 416 -5.03 14.51 -4.12
CA HIS A 416 -6.00 14.87 -3.07
C HIS A 416 -5.72 14.10 -1.77
N TRP A 417 -5.50 12.78 -1.89
CA TRP A 417 -5.12 11.92 -0.76
C TRP A 417 -3.81 12.39 -0.11
N ASN A 418 -2.73 12.57 -0.88
CA ASN A 418 -1.41 12.93 -0.36
C ASN A 418 -1.32 14.38 0.12
N VAL A 419 -1.95 15.32 -0.58
CA VAL A 419 -1.82 16.74 -0.27
C VAL A 419 -2.51 17.03 1.05
N PHE A 420 -3.77 16.66 1.20
CA PHE A 420 -4.50 16.96 2.43
C PHE A 420 -4.14 16.00 3.58
N GLY A 421 -3.73 14.77 3.26
CA GLY A 421 -3.04 13.90 4.22
C GLY A 421 -1.75 14.55 4.74
N GLY A 422 -0.93 15.08 3.85
CA GLY A 422 0.29 15.82 4.16
C GLY A 422 0.04 17.06 5.01
N ILE A 423 -0.93 17.89 4.63
CA ILE A 423 -1.31 19.09 5.39
C ILE A 423 -1.64 18.75 6.85
N CYS A 424 -2.27 17.59 7.13
CA CYS A 424 -2.53 17.17 8.51
C CYS A 424 -1.27 17.04 9.36
N VAL A 425 -0.13 16.66 8.76
CA VAL A 425 1.16 16.50 9.46
C VAL A 425 1.81 17.85 9.76
N TYR A 426 1.57 18.86 8.91
CA TYR A 426 2.13 20.21 9.08
C TYR A 426 1.24 21.13 9.91
N LYS A 427 -0.07 20.87 9.92
CA LYS A 427 -1.09 21.67 10.58
C LYS A 427 -1.86 20.81 11.59
N SER A 428 -3.15 20.65 11.37
CA SER A 428 -4.00 19.73 12.10
C SER A 428 -5.02 19.11 11.14
N PRO A 429 -5.64 17.98 11.52
CA PRO A 429 -6.77 17.43 10.78
C PRO A 429 -7.91 18.43 10.55
N HIS A 430 -8.18 19.33 11.51
CA HIS A 430 -9.24 20.34 11.40
C HIS A 430 -8.89 21.38 10.33
N GLU A 431 -7.68 21.93 10.37
CA GLU A 431 -7.23 22.92 9.38
C GLU A 431 -7.12 22.31 7.98
N SER A 432 -6.67 21.06 7.89
CA SER A 432 -6.64 20.33 6.62
C SER A 432 -8.03 20.19 6.02
N LEU A 433 -9.03 19.81 6.84
CA LEU A 433 -10.42 19.71 6.41
C LEU A 433 -11.00 21.06 5.97
N ASP A 434 -10.75 22.14 6.73
CA ASP A 434 -11.20 23.49 6.37
C ASP A 434 -10.62 23.91 5.01
N LEU A 435 -9.32 23.71 4.79
CA LEU A 435 -8.67 24.00 3.51
C LEU A 435 -9.21 23.15 2.36
N ALA A 436 -9.49 21.87 2.61
CA ALA A 436 -10.10 20.97 1.63
C ALA A 436 -11.49 21.47 1.25
N LEU A 437 -12.37 21.71 2.22
CA LEU A 437 -13.72 22.22 1.98
C LEU A 437 -13.70 23.52 1.20
N ARG A 438 -12.82 24.46 1.54
CA ARG A 438 -12.64 25.73 0.80
C ARG A 438 -12.17 25.52 -0.63
N ARG A 439 -11.21 24.62 -0.83
CA ARG A 439 -10.69 24.30 -2.17
C ARG A 439 -11.77 23.67 -3.03
N GLU A 440 -12.42 22.61 -2.56
CA GLU A 440 -13.40 21.87 -3.37
C GLU A 440 -14.67 22.70 -3.60
N THR A 441 -15.08 23.54 -2.64
CA THR A 441 -16.23 24.46 -2.83
C THR A 441 -15.92 25.55 -3.86
N GLN A 442 -14.68 26.04 -3.89
CA GLN A 442 -14.26 27.02 -4.90
C GLN A 442 -14.31 26.41 -6.31
N ASP A 443 -13.85 25.16 -6.47
CA ASP A 443 -13.91 24.47 -7.77
C ASP A 443 -15.37 24.19 -8.17
N LEU A 444 -16.20 23.72 -7.24
CA LEU A 444 -17.64 23.55 -7.44
C LEU A 444 -18.34 24.85 -7.89
N ARG A 445 -17.98 25.99 -7.29
CA ARG A 445 -18.51 27.31 -7.65
C ARG A 445 -18.05 27.75 -9.04
N ASN A 446 -16.78 27.51 -9.38
CA ASN A 446 -16.23 27.85 -10.70
C ASN A 446 -16.94 27.09 -11.82
N ASP A 447 -17.39 25.87 -11.54
CA ASP A 447 -18.14 25.02 -12.47
C ASP A 447 -19.67 25.13 -12.31
N ASN A 448 -20.13 26.26 -11.76
CA ASN A 448 -21.54 26.63 -11.62
C ASN A 448 -22.43 25.57 -10.94
N TYR A 449 -21.88 24.82 -9.98
CA TYR A 449 -22.61 23.78 -9.25
C TYR A 449 -23.28 22.73 -10.17
N SER A 450 -22.67 22.43 -11.31
CA SER A 450 -23.15 21.39 -12.22
C SER A 450 -23.17 20.00 -11.54
N GLU A 451 -23.94 19.04 -12.07
CA GLU A 451 -23.93 17.66 -11.53
C GLU A 451 -22.55 17.02 -11.58
N GLU A 452 -21.81 17.26 -12.66
CA GLU A 452 -20.45 16.75 -12.82
C GLU A 452 -19.52 17.34 -11.77
N ALA A 453 -19.58 18.65 -11.54
CA ALA A 453 -18.77 19.32 -10.52
C ALA A 453 -19.16 18.90 -9.10
N MET A 454 -20.45 18.72 -8.81
CA MET A 454 -20.91 18.21 -7.52
C MET A 454 -20.43 16.78 -7.29
N ARG A 455 -20.47 15.93 -8.33
CA ARG A 455 -19.94 14.57 -8.28
C ARG A 455 -18.43 14.57 -8.00
N GLU A 456 -17.67 15.48 -8.60
CA GLU A 456 -16.24 15.62 -8.32
C GLU A 456 -15.99 16.15 -6.90
N PHE A 457 -16.75 17.14 -6.43
CA PHE A 457 -16.68 17.62 -5.05
C PHE A 457 -16.77 16.46 -4.05
N PHE A 458 -17.75 15.56 -4.20
CA PHE A 458 -17.86 14.39 -3.32
C PHE A 458 -16.67 13.44 -3.46
N ARG A 459 -16.22 13.16 -4.68
CA ARG A 459 -15.07 12.27 -4.94
C ARG A 459 -13.79 12.81 -4.31
N ASP A 460 -13.51 14.09 -4.50
CA ASP A 460 -12.33 14.76 -3.95
C ASP A 460 -12.38 14.86 -2.44
N MET A 461 -13.54 15.23 -1.88
CA MET A 461 -13.71 15.22 -0.43
C MET A 461 -13.51 13.82 0.17
N ILE A 462 -14.02 12.76 -0.46
CA ILE A 462 -13.79 11.38 0.01
C ILE A 462 -12.30 11.01 -0.07
N ALA A 463 -11.60 11.35 -1.16
CA ALA A 463 -10.17 11.11 -1.31
C ALA A 463 -9.34 11.87 -0.26
N ASN A 464 -9.67 13.15 -0.05
CA ASN A 464 -9.10 14.03 0.97
C ASN A 464 -9.24 13.39 2.37
N LEU A 465 -10.46 13.01 2.77
CA LEU A 465 -10.75 12.43 4.08
C LEU A 465 -10.02 11.09 4.31
N ASN A 466 -9.94 10.25 3.28
CA ASN A 466 -9.16 9.01 3.35
C ASN A 466 -7.68 9.29 3.60
N GLY A 467 -7.08 10.24 2.85
CA GLY A 467 -5.69 10.63 3.04
C GLY A 467 -5.41 11.23 4.42
N MET A 468 -6.26 12.16 4.86
CA MET A 468 -6.19 12.74 6.21
C MET A 468 -6.24 11.67 7.30
N TYR A 469 -7.19 10.74 7.20
CA TYR A 469 -7.31 9.65 8.16
C TYR A 469 -6.06 8.77 8.16
N HIS A 470 -5.66 8.23 7.00
CA HIS A 470 -4.58 7.24 6.92
C HIS A 470 -3.21 7.82 7.29
N VAL A 471 -2.86 9.00 6.76
CA VAL A 471 -1.58 9.65 7.08
C VAL A 471 -1.46 9.93 8.58
N MET A 472 -2.55 10.35 9.23
CA MET A 472 -2.57 10.55 10.68
C MET A 472 -2.57 9.23 11.45
N SER A 473 -3.28 8.23 10.93
CA SER A 473 -3.58 6.97 11.62
C SER A 473 -2.41 6.01 11.68
N VAL A 474 -1.60 5.94 10.62
CA VAL A 474 -0.48 5.01 10.51
C VAL A 474 0.55 5.27 11.62
N ASN A 475 0.95 4.24 12.35
CA ASN A 475 1.98 4.36 13.38
C ASN A 475 3.38 4.20 12.75
N PRO A 476 4.23 5.25 12.82
CA PRO A 476 5.56 5.22 12.21
C PRO A 476 6.51 4.24 12.91
N ASP A 477 6.32 3.99 14.21
CA ASP A 477 7.22 3.16 15.01
C ASP A 477 7.10 1.67 14.65
N LEU A 478 6.02 1.26 13.99
CA LEU A 478 5.82 -0.12 13.52
C LEU A 478 6.81 -0.54 12.43
N LEU A 479 7.46 0.43 11.78
CA LEU A 479 8.42 0.19 10.69
C LEU A 479 9.86 0.21 11.18
N SER A 480 10.11 0.67 12.41
CA SER A 480 11.44 0.71 13.04
C SER A 480 11.94 -0.67 13.50
N THR A 481 11.03 -1.64 13.70
CA THR A 481 11.35 -3.01 14.13
C THR A 481 11.76 -3.97 13.01
N GLY A 482 11.85 -3.49 11.76
CA GLY A 482 12.22 -4.30 10.59
C GLY A 482 13.19 -3.56 9.67
N MET A 483 14.32 -3.09 10.20
CA MET A 483 15.46 -2.77 9.33
C MET A 483 15.99 -4.08 8.72
N ARG A 484 16.16 -4.07 7.38
CA ARG A 484 16.39 -5.21 6.48
C ARG A 484 17.32 -6.31 6.99
#